data_AF-A0A0B2VPY5-F1
#
_entry.id   AF-A0A0B2VPY5-F1
#
_cell.length_a   1.000
_cell.length_b   1.000
_cell.length_c   1.000
_cell.angle_alpha   90.00
_cell.angle_beta   90.00
_cell.angle_gamma   90.00
#
_symmetry.space_group_name_H-M   'P 1'
#
loop_
_entity.id
_entity.type
_entity.pdbx_description
1 polymer ?
#
loop_
_entity_poly.entity_id
_entity_poly.type
_entity_poly.pdbx_seq_one_letter_code
_entity_poly.pdbx_strand_id
1 'polypeptide(L)'
;MATACLKSLESAQCGTCDKAIENGTGFYALLFDKHPELRHYFKGNENLTGAEVKKSEHFKKQGQTLLLACHVLAHLENDPSSFNAYCREIIDRHLRANVHLDPKLWTAFWPIWLDYLATKTTVDDATKNAWLALGKKFADECCNHLKNLGQPH
;
A
#
# COMPACT_ATOMS: atom_id res chain seq x y z
N MET A 1 11.72 -20.32 4.42
CA MET A 1 12.25 -19.14 5.11
C MET A 1 11.35 -17.95 4.80
N ALA A 2 11.11 -17.07 5.78
CA ALA A 2 10.39 -15.83 5.51
C ALA A 2 11.20 -14.94 4.56
N THR A 3 10.56 -14.36 3.55
CA THR A 3 11.21 -13.42 2.63
C THR A 3 11.57 -12.13 3.35
N ALA A 4 12.48 -11.32 2.78
CA ALA A 4 12.84 -10.03 3.38
C ALA A 4 11.62 -9.10 3.54
N CYS A 5 10.66 -9.17 2.60
CA CYS A 5 9.36 -8.50 2.72
C CYS A 5 8.62 -8.92 3.99
N LEU A 6 8.41 -10.23 4.19
CA LEU A 6 7.70 -10.76 5.37
C LEU A 6 8.39 -10.38 6.68
N LYS A 7 9.72 -10.48 6.75
CA LYS A 7 10.48 -10.09 7.94
C LYS A 7 10.31 -8.60 8.28
N SER A 8 10.31 -7.73 7.27
CA SER A 8 10.12 -6.28 7.50
C SER A 8 8.74 -5.95 8.08
N LEU A 9 7.71 -6.75 7.76
CA LEU A 9 6.33 -6.56 8.22
C LEU A 9 6.11 -6.91 9.70
N GLU A 10 7.06 -7.59 10.34
CA GLU A 10 7.03 -7.81 11.79
C GLU A 10 7.02 -6.48 12.59
N SER A 11 7.57 -5.41 11.99
CA SER A 11 7.56 -4.05 12.56
C SER A 11 6.27 -3.26 12.28
N ALA A 12 5.42 -3.76 11.37
CA ALA A 12 4.20 -3.10 10.91
C ALA A 12 3.04 -4.10 10.85
N GLN A 13 2.75 -4.73 11.99
CA GLN A 13 1.70 -5.75 12.12
C GLN A 13 0.29 -5.15 11.97
N CYS A 14 -0.59 -5.96 11.37
CA CYS A 14 -2.05 -5.76 11.41
C CYS A 14 -2.60 -6.13 12.79
N GLY A 15 -3.74 -5.57 13.16
CA GLY A 15 -4.40 -5.94 14.41
C GLY A 15 -5.38 -4.89 14.94
N THR A 16 -5.93 -5.16 16.11
CA THR A 16 -6.98 -4.34 16.73
C THR A 16 -6.51 -3.55 17.95
N CYS A 17 -5.27 -3.76 18.42
CA CYS A 17 -4.70 -2.96 19.51
C CYS A 17 -4.21 -1.60 19.01
N ASP A 18 -4.06 -0.63 19.91
CA ASP A 18 -3.68 0.75 19.58
C ASP A 18 -2.40 0.82 18.74
N LYS A 19 -1.38 0.03 19.09
CA LYS A 19 -0.11 -0.05 18.34
C LYS A 19 -0.33 -0.54 16.91
N ALA A 20 -1.15 -1.56 16.71
CA ALA A 20 -1.42 -2.12 15.39
C ALA A 20 -2.26 -1.14 14.54
N ILE A 21 -3.24 -0.46 15.16
CA ILE A 21 -4.01 0.60 14.51
C ILE A 21 -3.08 1.76 14.09
N GLU A 22 -2.15 2.16 14.96
CA GLU A 22 -1.17 3.21 14.70
C GLU A 22 -0.24 2.87 13.52
N ASN A 23 0.06 1.60 13.26
CA ASN A 23 0.80 1.23 12.07
C ASN A 23 0.05 1.67 10.80
N GLY A 24 -1.26 1.42 10.74
CA GLY A 24 -2.07 1.75 9.56
C GLY A 24 -2.29 3.24 9.41
N THR A 25 -2.65 3.93 10.50
CA THR A 25 -2.84 5.39 10.46
C THR A 25 -1.53 6.14 10.27
N GLY A 26 -0.41 5.59 10.78
CA GLY A 26 0.93 6.12 10.62
C GLY A 26 1.39 6.17 9.15
N PHE A 27 1.03 5.16 8.34
CA PHE A 27 1.27 5.20 6.90
C PHE A 27 0.55 6.39 6.26
N TYR A 28 -0.76 6.52 6.47
CA TYR A 28 -1.53 7.59 5.83
C TYR A 28 -1.14 8.97 6.33
N ALA A 29 -0.75 9.09 7.60
CA ALA A 29 -0.25 10.35 8.14
C ALA A 29 1.04 10.80 7.42
N LEU A 30 1.99 9.87 7.25
CA LEU A 30 3.22 10.14 6.50
C LEU A 30 2.94 10.46 5.03
N LEU A 31 2.04 9.69 4.39
CA LEU A 31 1.61 9.92 3.02
C LEU A 31 1.04 11.33 2.86
N PHE A 32 0.13 11.73 3.75
CA PHE A 32 -0.50 13.03 3.66
C PHE A 32 0.52 14.14 3.86
N ASP A 33 1.43 14.05 4.83
CA ASP A 33 2.43 15.09 5.09
C ASP A 33 3.49 15.20 4.00
N LYS A 34 3.97 14.08 3.44
CA LYS A 34 5.03 14.07 2.41
C LYS A 34 4.52 14.20 0.98
N HIS A 35 3.30 13.74 0.70
CA HIS A 35 2.71 13.67 -0.64
C HIS A 35 1.34 14.38 -0.68
N PRO A 36 1.28 15.68 -0.36
CA PRO A 36 0.02 16.43 -0.37
C PRO A 36 -0.67 16.42 -1.74
N GLU A 37 0.08 16.26 -2.83
CA GLU A 37 -0.43 16.13 -4.19
C GLU A 37 -1.33 14.91 -4.37
N LEU A 38 -1.21 13.86 -3.56
CA LEU A 38 -2.02 12.65 -3.65
C LEU A 38 -3.35 12.73 -2.89
N ARG A 39 -3.52 13.77 -2.04
CA ARG A 39 -4.71 13.89 -1.17
C ARG A 39 -6.01 14.03 -1.95
N HIS A 40 -5.97 14.51 -3.19
CA HIS A 40 -7.16 14.65 -4.05
C HIS A 40 -7.85 13.32 -4.39
N TYR A 41 -7.16 12.18 -4.24
CA TYR A 41 -7.79 10.85 -4.38
C TYR A 41 -8.65 10.45 -3.16
N PHE A 42 -8.51 11.16 -2.03
CA PHE A 42 -9.18 10.86 -0.77
C PHE A 42 -10.36 11.80 -0.53
N LYS A 43 -11.43 11.58 -1.29
CA LYS A 43 -12.62 12.46 -1.28
C LYS A 43 -13.14 12.75 0.14
N GLY A 44 -13.36 14.03 0.44
CA GLY A 44 -13.81 14.53 1.74
C GLY A 44 -12.73 14.59 2.83
N ASN A 45 -11.49 14.19 2.53
CA ASN A 45 -10.36 14.21 3.46
C ASN A 45 -9.16 14.99 2.90
N GLU A 46 -9.32 15.71 1.79
CA GLU A 46 -8.24 16.29 0.97
C GLU A 46 -7.36 17.28 1.74
N ASN A 47 -7.93 17.94 2.75
CA ASN A 47 -7.29 19.00 3.52
C ASN A 47 -6.73 18.54 4.86
N LEU A 48 -6.86 17.25 5.22
CA LEU A 48 -6.34 16.77 6.49
C LEU A 48 -4.81 16.83 6.53
N THR A 49 -4.30 17.17 7.71
CA THR A 49 -2.88 17.00 8.07
C THR A 49 -2.61 15.57 8.55
N GLY A 50 -1.35 15.14 8.57
CA GLY A 50 -1.00 13.82 9.09
C GLY A 50 -1.40 13.63 10.55
N ALA A 51 -1.36 14.68 11.37
CA ALA A 51 -1.82 14.66 12.75
C ALA A 51 -3.34 14.40 12.88
N GLU A 52 -4.13 14.95 11.97
CA GLU A 52 -5.58 14.71 11.91
C GLU A 52 -5.90 13.31 11.37
N VAL A 53 -5.15 12.86 10.35
CA VAL A 53 -5.26 11.50 9.82
C VAL A 53 -5.04 10.45 10.90
N LYS A 54 -4.05 10.62 11.80
CA LYS A 54 -3.80 9.69 12.91
C LYS A 54 -5.01 9.48 13.83
N LYS A 55 -5.87 10.50 13.96
CA LYS A 55 -7.05 10.50 14.85
C LYS A 55 -8.35 10.11 14.13
N SER A 56 -8.33 10.01 12.80
CA SER A 56 -9.53 9.80 11.98
C SER A 56 -10.01 8.34 12.02
N GLU A 57 -11.29 8.14 12.34
CA GLU A 57 -11.95 6.82 12.27
C GLU A 57 -11.94 6.22 10.86
N HIS A 58 -12.00 7.06 9.83
CA HIS A 58 -11.87 6.62 8.44
C HIS A 58 -10.50 5.96 8.21
N PHE A 59 -9.42 6.63 8.64
CA PHE A 59 -8.05 6.13 8.42
C PHE A 59 -7.64 5.01 9.38
N LYS A 60 -8.31 4.82 10.52
CA LYS A 60 -8.16 3.59 11.31
C LYS A 60 -8.57 2.36 10.49
N LYS A 61 -9.71 2.44 9.79
CA LYS A 61 -10.21 1.35 8.93
C LYS A 61 -9.40 1.22 7.64
N GLN A 62 -9.15 2.34 6.96
CA GLN A 62 -8.42 2.37 5.70
C GLN A 62 -6.95 1.96 5.89
N GLY A 63 -6.32 2.38 6.99
CA GLY A 63 -4.97 1.97 7.39
C GLY A 63 -4.82 0.46 7.55
N GLN A 64 -5.73 -0.20 8.28
CA GLN A 64 -5.72 -1.66 8.39
C GLN A 64 -5.95 -2.36 7.05
N THR A 65 -6.83 -1.80 6.21
CA THR A 65 -7.12 -2.34 4.88
C THR A 65 -5.87 -2.33 3.98
N LEU A 66 -5.12 -1.24 3.99
CA LEU A 66 -3.87 -1.11 3.24
C LEU A 66 -2.78 -2.03 3.80
N LEU A 67 -2.57 -2.02 5.13
CA LEU A 67 -1.57 -2.89 5.75
C LEU A 67 -1.83 -4.35 5.39
N LEU A 68 -3.08 -4.81 5.51
CA LEU A 68 -3.45 -6.17 5.16
C LEU A 68 -3.10 -6.47 3.70
N ALA A 69 -3.34 -5.54 2.77
CA ALA A 69 -3.01 -5.75 1.36
C ALA A 69 -1.49 -5.95 1.15
N CYS A 70 -0.64 -5.15 1.79
CA CYS A 70 0.81 -5.33 1.73
C CYS A 70 1.25 -6.68 2.34
N HIS A 71 0.63 -7.10 3.45
CA HIS A 71 0.89 -8.41 4.06
C HIS A 71 0.48 -9.56 3.15
N VAL A 72 -0.70 -9.50 2.53
CA VAL A 72 -1.18 -10.53 1.60
C VAL A 72 -0.26 -10.63 0.38
N LEU A 73 0.11 -9.51 -0.23
CA LEU A 73 1.04 -9.52 -1.38
C LEU A 73 2.38 -10.16 -1.03
N ALA A 74 2.95 -9.86 0.15
CA ALA A 74 4.19 -10.48 0.60
C ALA A 74 4.06 -11.99 0.87
N HIS A 75 2.92 -12.45 1.40
CA HIS A 75 2.67 -13.88 1.63
C HIS A 75 2.43 -14.65 0.32
N LEU A 76 1.82 -14.01 -0.67
CA LEU A 76 1.51 -14.61 -1.97
C LEU A 76 2.69 -14.56 -2.96
N GLU A 77 3.84 -13.97 -2.61
CA GLU A 77 4.96 -13.75 -3.54
C GLU A 77 5.41 -15.03 -4.29
N ASN A 78 5.28 -16.19 -3.65
CA ASN A 78 5.66 -17.50 -4.22
C ASN A 78 4.48 -18.28 -4.82
N ASP A 79 3.29 -17.69 -4.91
CA ASP A 79 2.13 -18.22 -5.60
C ASP A 79 1.66 -17.22 -6.68
N PRO A 80 2.25 -17.27 -7.90
CA PRO A 80 1.97 -16.28 -8.94
C PRO A 80 0.49 -16.19 -9.33
N SER A 81 -0.25 -17.32 -9.27
CA SER A 81 -1.66 -17.33 -9.65
C SER A 81 -2.50 -16.50 -8.67
N SER A 82 -2.36 -16.77 -7.37
CA SER A 82 -3.07 -16.04 -6.33
C SER A 82 -2.57 -14.60 -6.20
N PHE A 83 -1.26 -14.36 -6.33
CA PHE A 83 -0.68 -13.02 -6.35
C PHE A 83 -1.30 -12.16 -7.44
N ASN A 84 -1.33 -12.66 -8.68
CA ASN A 84 -1.87 -11.92 -9.81
C ASN A 84 -3.38 -11.70 -9.65
N ALA A 85 -4.13 -12.70 -9.19
CA ALA A 85 -5.55 -12.55 -8.90
C ALA A 85 -5.83 -11.46 -7.85
N TYR A 86 -5.01 -11.39 -6.81
CA TYR A 86 -5.14 -10.37 -5.78
C TYR A 86 -4.77 -8.97 -6.30
N CYS A 87 -3.77 -8.84 -7.17
CA CYS A 87 -3.46 -7.58 -7.85
C CYS A 87 -4.66 -7.05 -8.65
N ARG A 88 -5.32 -7.93 -9.41
CA ARG A 88 -6.53 -7.57 -10.18
C ARG A 88 -7.70 -7.16 -9.28
N GLU A 89 -7.93 -7.88 -8.18
CA GLU A 89 -8.98 -7.50 -7.21
C GLU A 89 -8.66 -6.15 -6.55
N ILE A 90 -7.39 -5.81 -6.32
CA ILE A 90 -7.01 -4.46 -5.85
C ILE A 90 -7.44 -3.40 -6.87
N ILE A 91 -7.16 -3.59 -8.17
CA ILE A 91 -7.61 -2.68 -9.23
C ILE A 91 -9.13 -2.56 -9.25
N ASP A 92 -9.83 -3.69 -9.26
CA ASP A 92 -11.29 -3.72 -9.31
C ASP A 92 -11.90 -2.98 -8.11
N ARG A 93 -11.31 -3.10 -6.91
CA ARG A 93 -11.74 -2.34 -5.72
C ARG A 93 -11.56 -0.84 -5.87
N HIS A 94 -10.46 -0.37 -6.47
CA HIS A 94 -10.24 1.06 -6.71
C HIS A 94 -11.26 1.59 -7.73
N LEU A 95 -11.50 0.86 -8.82
CA LEU A 95 -12.50 1.23 -9.83
C LEU A 95 -13.93 1.22 -9.24
N ARG A 96 -14.30 0.19 -8.48
CA ARG A 96 -15.61 0.12 -7.78
C ARG A 96 -15.83 1.27 -6.81
N ALA A 97 -14.78 1.78 -6.18
CA ALA A 97 -14.82 2.95 -5.30
C ALA A 97 -14.76 4.29 -6.05
N ASN A 98 -14.77 4.28 -7.38
CA ASN A 98 -14.60 5.46 -8.24
C ASN A 98 -13.31 6.24 -7.93
N VAL A 99 -12.23 5.51 -7.68
CA VAL A 99 -10.86 6.03 -7.51
C VAL A 99 -10.05 5.62 -8.74
N HIS A 100 -9.76 6.60 -9.61
CA HIS A 100 -9.04 6.37 -10.86
C HIS A 100 -7.65 6.97 -10.72
N LEU A 101 -6.69 6.14 -10.31
CA LEU A 101 -5.31 6.58 -10.13
C LEU A 101 -4.62 6.77 -11.48
N ASP A 102 -3.72 7.76 -11.57
CA ASP A 102 -2.71 7.79 -12.63
C ASP A 102 -1.94 6.44 -12.60
N PRO A 103 -1.86 5.69 -13.72
CA PRO A 103 -1.27 4.37 -13.75
C PRO A 103 0.16 4.30 -13.21
N LYS A 104 0.94 5.39 -13.31
CA LYS A 104 2.31 5.43 -12.76
C LYS A 104 2.34 5.24 -11.23
N LEU A 105 1.22 5.51 -10.55
CA LEU A 105 1.11 5.39 -9.09
C LEU A 105 1.17 3.94 -8.61
N TRP A 106 0.79 2.95 -9.45
CA TRP A 106 0.96 1.53 -9.11
C TRP A 106 2.42 1.15 -8.89
N THR A 107 3.33 1.81 -9.61
CA THR A 107 4.78 1.70 -9.40
C THR A 107 5.29 2.64 -8.31
N ALA A 108 4.81 3.90 -8.30
CA ALA A 108 5.29 4.92 -7.36
C ALA A 108 4.91 4.65 -5.89
N PHE A 109 3.93 3.79 -5.63
CA PHE A 109 3.55 3.36 -4.28
C PHE A 109 4.71 2.72 -3.51
N TRP A 110 5.56 1.93 -4.17
CA TRP A 110 6.55 1.09 -3.46
C TRP A 110 7.68 1.87 -2.79
N PRO A 111 8.25 2.93 -3.40
CA PRO A 111 9.12 3.86 -2.70
C PRO A 111 8.45 4.53 -1.49
N ILE A 112 7.18 4.93 -1.59
CA ILE A 112 6.41 5.53 -0.48
C ILE A 112 6.24 4.52 0.67
N TRP A 113 5.96 3.26 0.33
CA TRP A 113 5.86 2.17 1.29
C TRP A 113 7.19 1.92 2.01
N LEU A 114 8.32 1.96 1.30
CA LEU A 114 9.66 1.82 1.88
C LEU A 114 10.02 2.98 2.81
N ASP A 115 9.67 4.21 2.41
CA ASP A 115 9.79 5.41 3.26
C ASP A 115 9.02 5.26 4.57
N TYR A 116 7.82 4.68 4.52
CA TYR A 116 7.04 4.35 5.71
C TYR A 116 7.72 3.25 6.55
N LEU A 117 8.16 2.16 5.94
CA LEU A 117 8.84 1.06 6.67
C LEU A 117 10.11 1.53 7.37
N ALA A 118 10.84 2.48 6.78
CA ALA A 118 12.02 3.09 7.40
C ALA A 118 11.70 3.85 8.70
N THR A 119 10.44 4.22 8.94
CA THR A 119 9.99 4.78 10.24
C THR A 119 9.73 3.70 11.31
N LYS A 120 9.64 2.42 10.90
CA LYS A 120 9.27 1.29 11.77
C LYS A 120 10.44 0.34 12.04
N THR A 121 11.36 0.20 11.09
CA THR A 121 12.52 -0.68 11.17
C THR A 121 13.63 -0.21 10.22
N THR A 122 14.81 -0.81 10.33
CA THR A 122 15.90 -0.62 9.36
C THR A 122 15.53 -1.31 8.04
N VAL A 123 15.52 -0.55 6.95
CA VAL A 123 15.34 -1.06 5.59
C VAL A 123 16.73 -1.18 4.95
N ASP A 124 17.32 -2.37 5.00
CA ASP A 124 18.57 -2.68 4.32
C ASP A 124 18.37 -2.89 2.81
N ASP A 125 19.48 -2.98 2.06
CA ASP A 125 19.44 -3.16 0.61
C ASP A 125 18.69 -4.43 0.19
N ALA A 126 18.78 -5.50 0.98
CA ALA A 126 18.06 -6.75 0.72
C ALA A 126 16.54 -6.54 0.82
N THR A 127 16.08 -5.89 1.88
CA THR A 127 14.66 -5.57 2.10
C THR A 127 14.14 -4.60 1.05
N LYS A 128 14.91 -3.55 0.74
CA LYS A 128 14.58 -2.58 -0.31
C LYS A 128 14.41 -3.26 -1.67
N ASN A 129 15.40 -4.06 -2.08
CA ASN A 129 15.36 -4.74 -3.37
C ASN A 129 14.23 -5.76 -3.45
N ALA A 130 13.93 -6.46 -2.36
CA ALA A 130 12.80 -7.40 -2.31
C ALA A 130 11.44 -6.70 -2.53
N TRP A 131 11.18 -5.59 -1.82
CA TRP A 131 9.95 -4.82 -2.00
C TRP A 131 9.83 -4.20 -3.39
N LEU A 132 10.92 -3.69 -3.97
CA LEU A 132 10.90 -3.14 -5.32
C LEU A 132 10.67 -4.23 -6.38
N ALA A 133 11.23 -5.43 -6.20
CA ALA A 133 10.99 -6.55 -7.09
C ALA A 133 9.53 -7.05 -7.01
N LEU A 134 8.98 -7.19 -5.80
CA LEU A 134 7.57 -7.49 -5.57
C LEU A 134 6.68 -6.40 -6.19
N GLY A 135 7.04 -5.14 -5.95
CA GLY A 135 6.28 -4.00 -6.43
C GLY A 135 6.26 -3.87 -7.96
N LYS A 136 7.35 -4.24 -8.62
CA LYS A 136 7.37 -4.34 -10.08
C LYS A 136 6.39 -5.41 -10.58
N LYS A 137 6.39 -6.62 -10.00
CA LYS A 137 5.45 -7.69 -10.38
C LYS A 137 4.00 -7.23 -10.20
N PHE A 138 3.72 -6.57 -9.08
CA PHE A 138 2.40 -5.99 -8.80
C PHE A 138 1.98 -4.95 -9.84
N ALA A 139 2.84 -3.98 -10.14
CA ALA A 139 2.53 -2.90 -11.05
C ALA A 139 2.33 -3.42 -12.49
N ASP A 140 3.19 -4.34 -12.94
CA ASP A 140 3.07 -4.99 -14.25
C ASP A 140 1.69 -5.66 -14.40
N GLU A 141 1.24 -6.43 -13.40
CA GLU A 141 -0.06 -7.09 -13.42
C GLU A 141 -1.23 -6.09 -13.35
N CYS A 142 -1.11 -5.04 -12.54
CA CYS A 142 -2.12 -3.98 -12.44
C CYS A 142 -2.33 -3.26 -13.77
N CYS A 143 -1.25 -2.85 -14.44
CA CYS A 143 -1.30 -2.21 -15.75
C CYS A 143 -1.84 -3.15 -16.83
N ASN A 144 -1.45 -4.43 -16.80
CA ASN A 144 -2.00 -5.43 -17.72
C ASN A 144 -3.52 -5.60 -17.55
N HIS A 145 -4.01 -5.62 -16.32
CA HIS A 145 -5.44 -5.73 -16.05
C HIS A 145 -6.22 -4.48 -16.44
N LEU A 146 -5.69 -3.29 -16.13
CA LEU A 146 -6.27 -2.01 -16.58
C LEU A 146 -6.39 -1.97 -18.11
N LYS A 147 -5.35 -2.41 -18.83
CA LYS A 147 -5.38 -2.54 -20.29
C LYS A 147 -6.50 -3.47 -20.76
N ASN A 148 -6.66 -4.63 -20.12
CA ASN A 148 -7.73 -5.59 -20.46
C ASN A 148 -9.13 -5.05 -20.20
N LEU A 149 -9.27 -4.14 -19.23
CA LEU A 149 -10.52 -3.44 -18.92
C LEU A 149 -10.77 -2.19 -19.78
N GLY A 150 -9.85 -1.83 -20.69
CA GLY A 150 -9.94 -0.61 -21.48
C GLY A 150 -9.74 0.68 -20.67
N GLN A 151 -9.07 0.59 -19.53
CA GLN A 151 -8.74 1.72 -18.64
C GLN A 151 -7.35 2.31 -18.99
N PRO A 152 -7.04 3.54 -18.56
CA PRO A 152 -5.68 4.07 -18.61
C PRO A 152 -4.69 3.11 -17.91
N HIS A 153 -3.52 2.87 -18.51
CA HIS A 153 -2.51 1.90 -18.04
C HIS A 153 -1.08 2.38 -18.27
#